data_AF-A0A936E7R8-F1
#
_entry.id   AF-A0A936E7R8-F1
#
_cell.length_a   1.000
_cell.length_b   1.000
_cell.length_c   1.000
_cell.angle_alpha   90.00
_cell.angle_beta   90.00
_cell.angle_gamma   90.00
#
_symmetry.space_group_name_H-M   'P 1'
#
loop_
_entity.id
_entity.type
_entity.pdbx_description
1 polymer ?
#
loop_
_entity_poly.entity_id
_entity_poly.type
_entity_poly.pdbx_seq_one_letter_code
_entity_poly.pdbx_strand_id
1 'polypeptide(L)'
;MNKRLMPFFASTVLLALLWGALGVETAVQATSHIIYVNHAATGGNDGTTWADAYTDLQDALGEAAAEDEIWVATGVYTPGATVSDTFGLVPGVAMYGGFAGGETARDQRDWEANPTVLSGDIGGDDTTDPHGVVITTGHIVGDNSYHVVTADGTTGTPITTTTVLDGFIITAGYANGLEDFGAAGGGLYCHATGLGSECPPIANTTFSGNRAFHGGAMFSLGSNYGNSSPVLSNVRFVRNSGEFVGALSNIGEENGISNPILINVTFSENSADLYTDGSSLGGVAGAMYNGGHYGGTSRPVLTDVVFIKIRLICLGEQCLI
;
A
#
# COMPACT_ATOMS: atom_id res chain seq x y z
N MET A 1 81.59 52.69 -17.52
CA MET A 1 81.11 52.32 -16.18
C MET A 1 80.02 53.31 -15.78
N ASN A 2 78.85 52.79 -15.38
CA ASN A 2 77.59 53.49 -15.08
C ASN A 2 76.93 54.27 -16.24
N LYS A 3 75.96 53.61 -16.90
CA LYS A 3 74.92 54.28 -17.69
C LYS A 3 73.55 53.79 -17.22
N ARG A 4 72.73 54.74 -16.74
CA ARG A 4 71.27 54.63 -16.66
C ARG A 4 70.69 54.63 -18.09
N LEU A 5 69.61 53.89 -18.32
CA LEU A 5 68.44 54.32 -19.12
C LEU A 5 67.30 53.26 -19.00
N MET A 6 66.10 53.71 -18.64
CA MET A 6 64.80 53.00 -18.75
C MET A 6 64.32 53.00 -20.23
N PRO A 7 63.06 52.63 -20.55
CA PRO A 7 62.27 51.39 -20.38
C PRO A 7 61.75 50.88 -21.77
N PHE A 8 60.90 49.84 -21.84
CA PHE A 8 59.62 49.82 -22.62
C PHE A 8 58.99 48.40 -22.74
N PHE A 9 57.73 48.29 -22.26
CA PHE A 9 56.54 47.58 -22.80
C PHE A 9 56.62 46.08 -23.18
N ALA A 10 55.58 45.26 -23.09
CA ALA A 10 54.28 45.22 -22.44
C ALA A 10 53.71 43.87 -22.91
N SER A 11 53.13 43.06 -22.03
CA SER A 11 52.18 42.04 -22.48
C SER A 11 51.17 41.80 -21.38
N THR A 12 50.01 42.40 -21.59
CA THR A 12 48.81 42.24 -20.79
C THR A 12 48.20 40.88 -21.07
N VAL A 13 48.28 39.96 -20.11
CA VAL A 13 47.36 38.81 -20.05
C VAL A 13 46.20 39.23 -19.16
N LEU A 14 45.05 39.47 -19.79
CA LEU A 14 43.79 39.72 -19.12
C LEU A 14 43.28 38.38 -18.58
N LEU A 15 43.44 38.11 -17.28
CA LEU A 15 42.78 36.98 -16.63
C LEU A 15 41.30 37.35 -16.46
N ALA A 16 40.44 36.78 -17.30
CA ALA A 16 38.99 36.79 -17.05
C ALA A 16 38.72 35.90 -15.83
N LEU A 17 38.47 36.52 -14.67
CA LEU A 17 37.91 35.86 -13.51
C LEU A 17 36.47 35.44 -13.86
N LEU A 18 36.30 34.19 -14.29
CA LEU A 18 34.99 33.55 -14.29
C LEU A 18 34.57 33.41 -12.81
N TRP A 19 33.77 34.35 -12.32
CA TRP A 19 32.95 34.13 -11.14
C TRP A 19 31.88 33.12 -11.52
N GLY A 20 32.20 31.84 -11.33
CA GLY A 20 31.16 30.81 -11.22
C GLY A 20 30.34 31.14 -9.98
N ALA A 21 29.14 31.68 -10.18
CA ALA A 21 28.14 31.72 -9.13
C ALA A 21 27.86 30.26 -8.75
N LEU A 22 28.47 29.81 -7.65
CA LEU A 22 27.99 28.65 -6.91
C LEU A 22 26.59 29.02 -6.44
N GLY A 23 25.59 28.57 -7.21
CA GLY A 23 24.23 28.52 -6.71
C GLY A 23 24.27 27.68 -5.45
N VAL A 24 24.10 28.33 -4.30
CA VAL A 24 23.71 27.63 -3.09
C VAL A 24 22.28 27.18 -3.37
N GLU A 25 22.13 25.96 -3.87
CA GLU A 25 20.84 25.28 -3.80
C GLU A 25 20.55 25.12 -2.32
N THR A 26 19.75 26.05 -1.78
CA THR A 26 19.14 25.87 -0.48
C THR A 26 18.23 24.66 -0.64
N ALA A 27 18.63 23.53 -0.07
CA ALA A 27 17.70 22.45 0.20
C ALA A 27 16.58 23.06 1.06
N VAL A 28 15.41 23.27 0.46
CA VAL A 28 14.20 23.50 1.23
C VAL A 28 13.99 22.22 1.99
N GLN A 29 14.24 22.25 3.29
CA GLN A 29 13.89 21.16 4.17
C GLN A 29 12.36 21.11 4.17
N ALA A 30 11.77 20.22 3.37
CA ALA A 30 10.36 19.90 3.48
C ALA A 30 10.14 19.46 4.93
N THR A 31 9.38 20.26 5.68
CA THR A 31 8.94 19.87 7.00
C THR A 31 7.89 18.80 6.81
N SER A 32 8.04 17.63 7.43
CA SER A 32 6.97 16.64 7.52
C SER A 32 5.70 17.33 8.03
N HIS A 33 4.62 17.29 7.26
CA HIS A 33 3.31 17.82 7.64
C HIS A 33 2.38 16.68 8.06
N ILE A 34 1.54 16.96 9.07
CA ILE A 34 0.41 16.10 9.42
C ILE A 34 -0.80 16.62 8.65
N ILE A 35 -1.43 15.75 7.86
CA ILE A 35 -2.66 16.01 7.12
C ILE A 35 -3.79 15.25 7.82
N TYR A 36 -4.81 15.98 8.28
CA TYR A 36 -5.95 15.42 9.00
C TYR A 36 -7.10 15.08 8.06
N VAL A 37 -7.70 13.90 8.25
CA VAL A 37 -8.85 13.42 7.48
C VAL A 37 -9.97 13.00 8.41
N ASN A 38 -11.15 13.58 8.25
CA ASN A 38 -12.35 13.25 9.01
C ASN A 38 -13.58 13.56 8.16
N HIS A 39 -14.30 12.51 7.73
CA HIS A 39 -15.49 12.68 6.88
C HIS A 39 -16.63 13.46 7.57
N ALA A 40 -16.56 13.62 8.90
CA ALA A 40 -17.52 14.39 9.70
C ALA A 40 -17.05 15.81 10.04
N ALA A 41 -15.86 16.23 9.58
CA ALA A 41 -15.39 17.60 9.76
C ALA A 41 -16.28 18.61 9.05
N THR A 42 -16.37 19.82 9.60
CA THR A 42 -17.25 20.90 9.10
C THR A 42 -16.51 22.22 8.85
N GLY A 43 -15.19 22.25 9.03
CA GLY A 43 -14.35 23.44 8.89
C GLY A 43 -13.92 23.69 7.45
N GLY A 44 -12.69 24.19 7.30
CA GLY A 44 -12.13 24.65 6.03
C GLY A 44 -11.89 23.59 4.96
N ASN A 45 -11.88 22.30 5.32
CA ASN A 45 -11.56 21.18 4.42
C ASN A 45 -10.19 21.37 3.73
N ASP A 46 -9.17 21.66 4.53
CA ASP A 46 -7.78 21.92 4.10
C ASP A 46 -6.75 20.99 4.77
N GLY A 47 -7.19 20.10 5.65
CA GLY A 47 -6.35 19.09 6.29
C GLY A 47 -5.39 19.64 7.34
N THR A 48 -5.47 20.91 7.74
CA THR A 48 -4.49 21.54 8.65
C THR A 48 -4.72 21.26 10.13
N THR A 49 -5.96 20.94 10.52
CA THR A 49 -6.37 20.58 11.87
C THR A 49 -7.50 19.55 11.84
N TRP A 50 -7.86 18.94 12.97
CA TRP A 50 -9.07 18.11 13.05
C TRP A 50 -10.37 18.86 12.70
N ALA A 51 -10.45 20.16 13.01
CA ALA A 51 -11.62 20.97 12.70
C ALA A 51 -11.74 21.26 11.20
N ASP A 52 -10.59 21.50 10.55
CA ASP A 52 -10.46 21.83 9.14
C ASP A 52 -10.01 20.62 8.30
N ALA A 53 -10.16 19.40 8.83
CA ALA A 53 -9.72 18.16 8.20
C ALA A 53 -10.38 17.97 6.83
N TYR A 54 -9.68 17.28 5.93
CA TYR A 54 -10.29 16.84 4.68
C TYR A 54 -11.44 15.86 4.98
N THR A 55 -12.56 16.07 4.31
CA THR A 55 -13.76 15.22 4.40
C THR A 55 -13.70 14.03 3.44
N ASP A 56 -12.81 14.09 2.46
CA ASP A 56 -12.47 13.02 1.51
C ASP A 56 -11.00 12.63 1.66
N LEU A 57 -10.72 11.33 1.75
CA LEU A 57 -9.35 10.82 1.87
C LEU A 57 -8.56 10.99 0.56
N GLN A 58 -9.22 11.01 -0.60
CA GLN A 58 -8.57 11.22 -1.90
C GLN A 58 -8.00 12.64 -2.02
N ASP A 59 -8.66 13.65 -1.45
CA ASP A 59 -8.13 15.02 -1.42
C ASP A 59 -6.81 15.07 -0.62
N ALA A 60 -6.77 14.41 0.54
CA ALA A 60 -5.56 14.31 1.36
C ALA A 60 -4.42 13.56 0.65
N LEU A 61 -4.73 12.46 -0.04
CA LEU A 61 -3.76 11.72 -0.85
C LEU A 61 -3.25 12.54 -2.05
N GLY A 62 -4.10 13.41 -2.61
CA GLY A 62 -3.72 14.32 -3.70
C GLY A 62 -2.77 15.45 -3.29
N GLU A 63 -2.82 15.86 -2.02
CA GLU A 63 -1.96 16.92 -1.47
C GLU A 63 -0.68 16.39 -0.80
N ALA A 64 -0.69 15.15 -0.30
CA ALA A 64 0.44 14.59 0.43
C ALA A 64 1.70 14.43 -0.42
N ALA A 65 2.85 14.70 0.19
CA ALA A 65 4.17 14.48 -0.38
C ALA A 65 5.04 13.61 0.54
N ALA A 66 6.12 13.07 0.00
CA ALA A 66 7.05 12.23 0.77
C ALA A 66 7.45 12.90 2.10
N GLU A 67 7.50 12.09 3.17
CA GLU A 67 7.70 12.47 4.57
C GLU A 67 6.46 13.02 5.31
N ASP A 68 5.31 13.21 4.63
CA ASP A 68 4.06 13.57 5.30
C ASP A 68 3.42 12.39 6.03
N GLU A 69 2.62 12.72 7.05
CA GLU A 69 1.72 11.78 7.73
C GLU A 69 0.26 12.14 7.43
N ILE A 70 -0.55 11.16 7.05
CA ILE A 70 -2.00 11.29 6.94
C ILE A 70 -2.64 10.62 8.16
N TRP A 71 -3.35 11.38 8.98
CA TRP A 71 -4.07 10.90 10.16
C TRP A 71 -5.57 10.84 9.86
N VAL A 72 -6.11 9.63 9.86
CA VAL A 72 -7.49 9.36 9.43
C VAL A 72 -8.35 9.01 10.64
N ALA A 73 -9.40 9.80 10.85
CA ALA A 73 -10.38 9.57 11.90
C ALA A 73 -11.18 8.28 11.67
N THR A 74 -11.88 7.83 12.71
CA THR A 74 -12.86 6.74 12.62
C THR A 74 -13.96 7.10 11.61
N GLY A 75 -14.40 6.08 10.87
CA GLY A 75 -15.39 6.25 9.82
C GLY A 75 -15.18 5.28 8.67
N VAL A 76 -16.03 5.41 7.66
CA VAL A 76 -15.97 4.63 6.42
C VAL A 76 -15.60 5.55 5.28
N TYR A 77 -14.55 5.18 4.54
CA TYR A 77 -14.02 5.93 3.42
C TYR A 77 -14.03 5.04 2.17
N THR A 78 -14.63 5.54 1.09
CA THR A 78 -14.66 4.89 -0.22
C THR A 78 -13.75 5.65 -1.19
N PRO A 79 -13.04 4.98 -2.12
CA PRO A 79 -12.01 5.62 -2.93
C PRO A 79 -12.58 6.46 -4.10
N GLY A 80 -13.87 6.35 -4.39
CA GLY A 80 -14.52 7.10 -5.46
C GLY A 80 -15.87 6.50 -5.84
N ALA A 81 -16.21 6.57 -7.13
CA ALA A 81 -17.51 6.18 -7.70
C ALA A 81 -17.41 5.19 -8.87
N THR A 82 -16.20 4.81 -9.28
CA THR A 82 -15.94 3.87 -10.37
C THR A 82 -15.16 2.66 -9.87
N VAL A 83 -15.34 1.50 -10.51
CA VAL A 83 -14.68 0.24 -10.11
C VAL A 83 -13.15 0.30 -10.17
N SER A 84 -12.58 1.28 -10.89
CA SER A 84 -11.13 1.53 -10.94
C SER A 84 -10.61 2.46 -9.84
N ASP A 85 -11.50 3.11 -9.09
CA ASP A 85 -11.08 4.04 -8.03
C ASP A 85 -10.48 3.25 -6.86
N THR A 86 -9.35 3.74 -6.36
CA THR A 86 -8.54 3.12 -5.30
C THR A 86 -7.91 4.21 -4.43
N PHE A 87 -7.60 3.87 -3.18
CA PHE A 87 -6.68 4.66 -2.36
C PHE A 87 -5.24 4.34 -2.79
N GLY A 88 -4.70 5.15 -3.70
CA GLY A 88 -3.32 5.02 -4.16
C GLY A 88 -2.34 5.54 -3.11
N LEU A 89 -1.51 4.65 -2.56
CA LEU A 89 -0.49 5.04 -1.59
C LEU A 89 0.59 5.90 -2.25
N VAL A 90 0.85 7.06 -1.65
CA VAL A 90 1.86 7.99 -2.13
C VAL A 90 3.25 7.55 -1.63
N PRO A 91 4.25 7.43 -2.53
CA PRO A 91 5.62 7.11 -2.13
C PRO A 91 6.17 8.07 -1.06
N GLY A 92 6.64 7.50 0.05
CA GLY A 92 7.15 8.23 1.21
C GLY A 92 6.12 8.78 2.19
N VAL A 93 4.81 8.57 1.98
CA VAL A 93 3.75 9.05 2.89
C VAL A 93 3.32 7.95 3.86
N ALA A 94 3.23 8.30 5.14
CA ALA A 94 2.76 7.40 6.17
C ALA A 94 1.28 7.64 6.50
N MET A 95 0.42 6.64 6.33
CA MET A 95 -1.01 6.74 6.59
C MET A 95 -1.38 5.93 7.85
N TYR A 96 -2.08 6.60 8.78
CA TYR A 96 -2.44 6.06 10.09
C TYR A 96 -3.95 6.20 10.35
N GLY A 97 -4.62 5.08 10.64
CA GLY A 97 -5.99 5.02 11.13
C GLY A 97 -6.05 4.88 12.65
N GLY A 98 -7.26 4.99 13.22
CA GLY A 98 -7.49 4.80 14.65
C GLY A 98 -7.69 6.07 15.48
N PHE A 99 -7.93 7.21 14.84
CA PHE A 99 -8.14 8.48 15.53
C PHE A 99 -9.62 8.75 15.81
N ALA A 100 -9.96 9.33 16.96
CA ALA A 100 -11.28 9.84 17.27
C ALA A 100 -11.53 11.23 16.66
N GLY A 101 -10.48 11.96 16.28
CA GLY A 101 -10.57 13.30 15.68
C GLY A 101 -10.27 14.44 16.67
N GLY A 102 -9.47 14.17 17.70
CA GLY A 102 -9.08 15.17 18.71
C GLY A 102 -7.66 15.01 19.23
N GLU A 103 -6.91 14.05 18.71
CA GLU A 103 -5.57 13.70 19.12
C GLU A 103 -4.55 14.75 18.69
N THR A 104 -3.57 15.00 19.54
CA THR A 104 -2.45 15.91 19.30
C THR A 104 -1.14 15.17 19.04
N ALA A 105 -1.13 13.85 19.17
CA ALA A 105 0.04 13.00 18.98
C ALA A 105 -0.39 11.62 18.44
N ARG A 106 0.45 11.01 17.60
CA ARG A 106 0.14 9.74 16.92
C ARG A 106 -0.08 8.58 17.89
N ASP A 107 0.59 8.57 19.03
CA ASP A 107 0.49 7.53 20.05
C ASP A 107 -0.79 7.59 20.89
N GLN A 108 -1.63 8.61 20.69
CA GLN A 108 -2.96 8.71 21.31
C GLN A 108 -4.03 7.92 20.54
N ARG A 109 -3.74 7.47 19.32
CA ARG A 109 -4.66 6.68 18.51
C ARG A 109 -5.00 5.35 19.20
N ASP A 110 -6.21 4.88 18.95
CA ASP A 110 -6.71 3.58 19.38
C ASP A 110 -7.49 2.97 18.22
N TRP A 111 -6.80 2.15 17.41
CA TRP A 111 -7.38 1.52 16.23
C TRP A 111 -8.41 0.43 16.55
N GLU A 112 -8.49 -0.02 17.80
CA GLU A 112 -9.55 -0.94 18.25
C GLU A 112 -10.81 -0.18 18.65
N ALA A 113 -10.67 0.95 19.36
CA ALA A 113 -11.79 1.77 19.79
C ALA A 113 -12.34 2.71 18.70
N ASN A 114 -11.50 3.12 17.74
CA ASN A 114 -11.84 4.07 16.69
C ASN A 114 -11.62 3.43 15.29
N PRO A 115 -12.45 2.47 14.85
CA PRO A 115 -12.25 1.79 13.56
C PRO A 115 -12.23 2.78 12.38
N THR A 116 -11.16 2.70 11.58
CA THR A 116 -11.05 3.41 10.30
C THR A 116 -11.16 2.40 9.17
N VAL A 117 -12.26 2.45 8.42
CA VAL A 117 -12.60 1.48 7.37
C VAL A 117 -12.35 2.08 6.00
N LEU A 118 -11.45 1.47 5.24
CA LEU A 118 -11.30 1.68 3.80
C LEU A 118 -12.17 0.64 3.10
N SER A 119 -13.23 1.09 2.43
CA SER A 119 -14.24 0.25 1.81
C SER A 119 -14.21 0.36 0.30
N GLY A 120 -14.25 -0.80 -0.38
CA GLY A 120 -14.47 -0.87 -1.83
C GLY A 120 -15.94 -0.75 -2.25
N ASP A 121 -16.89 -0.67 -1.31
CA ASP A 121 -18.32 -0.53 -1.60
C ASP A 121 -18.66 0.87 -2.14
N ILE A 122 -18.37 1.09 -3.43
CA ILE A 122 -18.66 2.35 -4.13
C ILE A 122 -20.14 2.47 -4.53
N GLY A 123 -20.88 1.35 -4.55
CA GLY A 123 -22.33 1.31 -4.79
C GLY A 123 -23.16 1.67 -3.56
N GLY A 124 -22.62 1.48 -2.36
CA GLY A 124 -23.31 1.68 -1.09
C GLY A 124 -24.42 0.64 -0.86
N ASP A 125 -24.31 -0.54 -1.47
CA ASP A 125 -25.31 -1.60 -1.46
C ASP A 125 -24.85 -2.90 -0.78
N ASP A 126 -23.64 -2.90 -0.20
CA ASP A 126 -23.14 -4.03 0.58
C ASP A 126 -23.76 -4.14 1.98
N THR A 127 -23.85 -5.36 2.48
CA THR A 127 -24.27 -5.61 3.87
C THR A 127 -23.08 -5.56 4.83
N THR A 128 -23.08 -4.57 5.71
CA THR A 128 -21.99 -4.29 6.65
C THR A 128 -22.37 -4.58 8.11
N ASP A 129 -21.36 -4.68 8.97
CA ASP A 129 -21.52 -4.60 10.42
C ASP A 129 -21.76 -3.14 10.88
N PRO A 130 -21.99 -2.88 12.19
CA PRO A 130 -22.23 -1.53 12.69
C PRO A 130 -21.09 -0.52 12.48
N HIS A 131 -19.89 -0.98 12.12
CA HIS A 131 -18.73 -0.13 11.82
C HIS A 131 -18.53 0.08 10.31
N GLY A 132 -19.41 -0.46 9.47
CA GLY A 132 -19.28 -0.36 8.02
C GLY A 132 -18.36 -1.41 7.40
N VAL A 133 -18.04 -2.49 8.12
CA VAL A 133 -17.15 -3.55 7.62
C VAL A 133 -17.96 -4.64 6.93
N VAL A 134 -17.58 -5.01 5.70
CA VAL A 134 -18.07 -6.22 5.05
C VAL A 134 -17.36 -7.44 5.66
N ILE A 135 -18.10 -8.22 6.44
CA ILE A 135 -17.54 -9.33 7.23
C ILE A 135 -17.48 -10.66 6.46
N THR A 136 -18.04 -10.73 5.24
CA THR A 136 -17.99 -11.90 4.37
C THR A 136 -18.20 -11.50 2.91
N THR A 137 -17.52 -12.17 1.99
CA THR A 137 -17.65 -11.91 0.55
C THR A 137 -19.05 -12.17 0.00
N GLY A 138 -19.91 -12.93 0.70
CA GLY A 138 -21.31 -13.12 0.32
C GLY A 138 -22.19 -11.88 0.51
N HIS A 139 -21.66 -10.83 1.15
CA HIS A 139 -22.33 -9.55 1.33
C HIS A 139 -21.88 -8.49 0.31
N ILE A 140 -20.93 -8.81 -0.56
CA ILE A 140 -20.55 -7.96 -1.70
C ILE A 140 -21.63 -8.08 -2.78
N VAL A 141 -22.22 -6.96 -3.16
CA VAL A 141 -23.28 -6.81 -4.14
C VAL A 141 -22.98 -5.58 -5.01
N GLY A 142 -23.35 -5.62 -6.29
CA GLY A 142 -23.24 -4.44 -7.13
C GLY A 142 -21.80 -4.12 -7.54
N ASP A 143 -21.50 -2.83 -7.58
CA ASP A 143 -20.24 -2.30 -8.06
C ASP A 143 -19.32 -2.01 -6.87
N ASN A 144 -18.14 -2.63 -6.89
CA ASN A 144 -17.10 -2.43 -5.90
C ASN A 144 -15.77 -2.10 -6.59
N SER A 145 -14.89 -1.36 -5.91
CA SER A 145 -13.52 -1.15 -6.37
C SER A 145 -12.79 -2.48 -6.57
N TYR A 146 -12.04 -2.60 -7.66
CA TYR A 146 -11.19 -3.77 -7.90
C TYR A 146 -10.17 -3.94 -6.77
N HIS A 147 -9.51 -2.84 -6.42
CA HIS A 147 -8.56 -2.76 -5.33
C HIS A 147 -8.99 -1.62 -4.42
N VAL A 148 -9.17 -1.88 -3.14
CA VAL A 148 -9.46 -0.80 -2.18
C VAL A 148 -8.24 0.11 -2.04
N VAL A 149 -7.05 -0.50 -1.96
CA VAL A 149 -5.77 0.19 -1.82
C VAL A 149 -4.80 -0.30 -2.89
N THR A 150 -4.02 0.61 -3.47
CA THR A 150 -2.94 0.27 -4.40
C THR A 150 -1.61 0.85 -3.96
N ALA A 151 -0.55 0.08 -4.16
CA ALA A 151 0.83 0.51 -4.05
C ALA A 151 1.53 0.18 -5.38
N ASP A 152 1.51 1.16 -6.30
CA ASP A 152 1.94 0.98 -7.69
C ASP A 152 3.34 1.54 -7.98
N GLY A 153 4.32 0.63 -8.03
CA GLY A 153 5.72 0.93 -8.36
C GLY A 153 5.99 1.10 -9.86
N THR A 154 4.98 1.05 -10.73
CA THR A 154 5.12 1.29 -12.19
C THR A 154 5.11 2.77 -12.54
N THR A 155 4.71 3.63 -11.60
CA THR A 155 4.53 5.09 -11.77
C THR A 155 5.84 5.88 -11.90
N GLY A 156 7.00 5.23 -11.78
CA GLY A 156 8.33 5.83 -11.96
C GLY A 156 8.91 6.46 -10.70
N THR A 157 8.13 6.58 -9.62
CA THR A 157 8.62 6.94 -8.28
C THR A 157 8.68 5.67 -7.43
N PRO A 158 9.86 5.28 -6.93
CA PRO A 158 9.98 4.08 -6.12
C PRO A 158 9.21 4.21 -4.81
N ILE A 159 8.36 3.23 -4.51
CA ILE A 159 7.76 3.06 -3.19
C ILE A 159 8.85 2.56 -2.24
N THR A 160 8.97 3.18 -1.08
CA THR A 160 9.99 2.87 -0.08
C THR A 160 9.35 2.45 1.24
N THR A 161 10.17 1.97 2.18
CA THR A 161 9.73 1.64 3.55
C THR A 161 9.24 2.85 4.37
N THR A 162 9.37 4.08 3.87
CA THR A 162 8.76 5.27 4.49
C THR A 162 7.30 5.45 4.11
N THR A 163 6.80 4.77 3.07
CA THR A 163 5.36 4.61 2.87
C THR A 163 4.82 3.62 3.92
N VAL A 164 3.85 4.02 4.73
CA VAL A 164 3.32 3.18 5.83
C VAL A 164 1.80 3.08 5.73
N LEU A 165 1.26 1.90 6.02
CA LEU A 165 -0.18 1.67 6.19
C LEU A 165 -0.45 1.01 7.54
N ASP A 166 -1.00 1.76 8.50
CA ASP A 166 -1.16 1.27 9.88
C ASP A 166 -2.55 1.61 10.47
N GLY A 167 -3.24 0.61 11.01
CA GLY A 167 -4.45 0.80 11.82
C GLY A 167 -5.75 0.88 11.01
N PHE A 168 -5.82 0.18 9.88
CA PHE A 168 -7.00 0.20 9.00
C PHE A 168 -7.77 -1.13 9.00
N ILE A 169 -9.05 -1.05 8.67
CA ILE A 169 -9.84 -2.19 8.20
C ILE A 169 -10.05 -2.00 6.69
N ILE A 170 -9.59 -2.95 5.89
CA ILE A 170 -9.70 -2.91 4.42
C ILE A 170 -10.72 -3.96 4.00
N THR A 171 -11.79 -3.52 3.35
CA THR A 171 -12.97 -4.35 3.12
C THR A 171 -13.63 -4.11 1.78
N ALA A 172 -14.44 -5.08 1.35
CA ALA A 172 -15.34 -4.94 0.20
C ALA A 172 -14.64 -4.70 -1.15
N GLY A 173 -13.34 -5.00 -1.27
CA GLY A 173 -12.70 -5.00 -2.58
C GLY A 173 -13.12 -6.21 -3.42
N TYR A 174 -13.33 -6.01 -4.71
CA TYR A 174 -13.73 -7.07 -5.63
C TYR A 174 -12.95 -7.02 -6.96
N ALA A 175 -11.75 -7.61 -6.99
CA ALA A 175 -10.90 -7.67 -8.18
C ALA A 175 -11.44 -8.71 -9.19
N ASN A 176 -12.48 -8.34 -9.95
CA ASN A 176 -13.09 -9.11 -11.03
C ASN A 176 -12.86 -8.51 -12.43
N GLY A 177 -11.85 -7.64 -12.57
CA GLY A 177 -11.45 -7.06 -13.83
C GLY A 177 -10.94 -8.11 -14.82
N LEU A 178 -11.13 -7.85 -16.12
CA LEU A 178 -10.74 -8.76 -17.21
C LEU A 178 -9.34 -8.49 -17.79
N GLU A 179 -8.71 -7.38 -17.41
CA GLU A 179 -7.37 -6.98 -17.87
C GLU A 179 -6.30 -7.41 -16.85
N ASP A 180 -5.04 -7.55 -17.31
CA ASP A 180 -3.92 -7.91 -16.46
C ASP A 180 -3.88 -6.98 -15.23
N PHE A 181 -3.73 -7.60 -14.06
CA PHE A 181 -3.70 -6.99 -12.72
C PHE A 181 -5.05 -6.61 -12.08
N GLY A 182 -6.14 -6.42 -12.84
CA GLY A 182 -7.48 -6.13 -12.29
C GLY A 182 -8.18 -7.31 -11.59
N ALA A 183 -7.55 -8.49 -11.60
CA ALA A 183 -8.08 -9.74 -11.06
C ALA A 183 -7.39 -10.18 -9.74
N ALA A 184 -6.50 -9.39 -9.15
CA ALA A 184 -5.72 -9.82 -7.98
C ALA A 184 -5.71 -8.77 -6.85
N GLY A 185 -5.71 -9.20 -5.59
CA GLY A 185 -5.58 -8.27 -4.46
C GLY A 185 -6.82 -7.38 -4.29
N GLY A 186 -7.95 -7.95 -3.89
CA GLY A 186 -9.19 -7.19 -3.72
C GLY A 186 -9.05 -6.07 -2.69
N GLY A 187 -8.42 -6.37 -1.55
CA GLY A 187 -8.13 -5.35 -0.53
C GLY A 187 -6.94 -4.48 -0.90
N LEU A 188 -5.76 -5.08 -1.07
CA LEU A 188 -4.52 -4.39 -1.41
C LEU A 188 -3.83 -5.06 -2.61
N TYR A 189 -3.58 -4.26 -3.64
CA TYR A 189 -2.70 -4.64 -4.73
C TYR A 189 -1.37 -3.89 -4.62
N CYS A 190 -0.28 -4.64 -4.44
CA CYS A 190 1.05 -4.06 -4.36
C CYS A 190 1.96 -4.61 -5.45
N HIS A 191 2.45 -3.74 -6.32
CA HIS A 191 3.29 -4.09 -7.45
C HIS A 191 4.59 -3.32 -7.41
N ALA A 192 5.67 -4.02 -7.10
CA ALA A 192 7.02 -3.50 -7.20
C ALA A 192 7.64 -3.93 -8.53
N THR A 193 7.99 -2.95 -9.37
CA THR A 193 8.73 -3.17 -10.62
C THR A 193 9.99 -2.31 -10.67
N GLY A 194 11.04 -2.83 -11.30
CA GLY A 194 12.33 -2.13 -11.40
C GLY A 194 13.09 -2.04 -10.08
N LEU A 195 14.31 -1.49 -10.14
CA LEU A 195 15.15 -1.34 -8.95
C LEU A 195 14.64 -0.22 -8.04
N GLY A 196 14.57 -0.49 -6.75
CA GLY A 196 14.26 0.50 -5.70
C GLY A 196 12.80 0.57 -5.29
N SER A 197 11.88 -0.07 -6.03
CA SER A 197 10.46 -0.15 -5.66
C SER A 197 10.22 -1.29 -4.66
N GLU A 198 9.45 -1.00 -3.62
CA GLU A 198 9.08 -1.91 -2.55
C GLU A 198 7.56 -1.94 -2.29
N CYS A 199 7.10 -2.86 -1.45
CA CYS A 199 5.78 -2.78 -0.85
C CYS A 199 5.85 -2.20 0.55
N PRO A 200 4.90 -1.35 0.95
CA PRO A 200 4.95 -0.67 2.23
C PRO A 200 4.82 -1.65 3.41
N PRO A 201 5.45 -1.37 4.56
CA PRO A 201 5.08 -2.02 5.82
C PRO A 201 3.60 -1.83 6.14
N ILE A 202 2.97 -2.91 6.61
CA ILE A 202 1.56 -2.94 7.00
C ILE A 202 1.46 -3.38 8.45
N ALA A 203 0.82 -2.56 9.27
CA ALA A 203 0.71 -2.80 10.71
C ALA A 203 -0.72 -2.66 11.22
N ASN A 204 -1.10 -3.47 12.21
CA ASN A 204 -2.38 -3.34 12.92
C ASN A 204 -3.62 -3.27 12.00
N THR A 205 -3.56 -3.96 10.86
CA THR A 205 -4.55 -3.87 9.80
C THR A 205 -5.35 -5.16 9.67
N THR A 206 -6.66 -5.04 9.42
CA THR A 206 -7.55 -6.17 9.15
C THR A 206 -8.03 -6.12 7.70
N PHE A 207 -7.77 -7.18 6.94
CA PHE A 207 -8.42 -7.43 5.65
C PHE A 207 -9.65 -8.31 5.87
N SER A 208 -10.84 -7.77 5.59
CA SER A 208 -12.10 -8.46 5.82
C SER A 208 -12.92 -8.56 4.54
N GLY A 209 -13.44 -9.74 4.23
CA GLY A 209 -14.48 -9.88 3.21
C GLY A 209 -14.09 -9.41 1.81
N ASN A 210 -12.81 -9.40 1.45
CA ASN A 210 -12.36 -9.00 0.11
C ASN A 210 -12.36 -10.19 -0.86
N ARG A 211 -12.58 -9.93 -2.14
CA ARG A 211 -12.68 -10.94 -3.20
C ARG A 211 -11.76 -10.65 -4.38
N ALA A 212 -11.10 -11.68 -4.91
CA ALA A 212 -10.27 -11.59 -6.12
C ALA A 212 -10.18 -12.94 -6.85
N PHE A 213 -9.46 -13.01 -7.96
CA PHE A 213 -9.00 -14.28 -8.53
C PHE A 213 -7.75 -14.79 -7.77
N HIS A 214 -6.73 -13.94 -7.62
CA HIS A 214 -5.52 -14.22 -6.81
C HIS A 214 -5.41 -13.29 -5.60
N GLY A 215 -5.34 -13.86 -4.40
CA GLY A 215 -5.13 -13.12 -3.16
C GLY A 215 -6.34 -12.24 -2.87
N GLY A 216 -7.45 -12.86 -2.44
CA GLY A 216 -8.69 -12.14 -2.16
C GLY A 216 -8.49 -10.88 -1.31
N ALA A 217 -7.61 -10.96 -0.31
CA ALA A 217 -7.19 -9.80 0.48
C ALA A 217 -6.06 -9.01 -0.15
N MET A 218 -4.94 -9.66 -0.46
CA MET A 218 -3.70 -8.99 -0.79
C MET A 218 -2.93 -9.74 -1.86
N PHE A 219 -2.42 -8.99 -2.83
CA PHE A 219 -1.52 -9.47 -3.87
C PHE A 219 -0.22 -8.68 -3.84
N SER A 220 0.89 -9.38 -3.65
CA SER A 220 2.25 -8.84 -3.57
C SER A 220 3.03 -9.34 -4.78
N LEU A 221 3.29 -8.46 -5.76
CA LEU A 221 4.00 -8.78 -6.99
C LEU A 221 5.34 -8.05 -7.09
N GLY A 222 6.42 -8.82 -7.05
CA GLY A 222 7.75 -8.35 -7.45
C GLY A 222 8.04 -8.80 -8.87
N SER A 223 8.14 -7.87 -9.81
CA SER A 223 8.44 -8.14 -11.23
C SER A 223 9.66 -7.36 -11.70
N ASN A 224 10.35 -7.79 -12.76
CA ASN A 224 11.42 -7.01 -13.39
C ASN A 224 12.44 -6.41 -12.39
N TYR A 225 13.03 -7.26 -11.55
CA TYR A 225 13.97 -6.88 -10.46
C TYR A 225 13.36 -6.07 -9.29
N GLY A 226 12.04 -5.85 -9.27
CA GLY A 226 11.32 -5.22 -8.16
C GLY A 226 11.22 -6.09 -6.91
N ASN A 227 11.10 -5.45 -5.75
CA ASN A 227 11.12 -6.11 -4.45
C ASN A 227 9.82 -5.91 -3.66
N SER A 228 8.82 -6.74 -3.93
CA SER A 228 7.54 -6.76 -3.23
C SER A 228 7.58 -7.64 -1.97
N SER A 229 8.39 -7.24 -0.98
CA SER A 229 8.62 -8.02 0.26
C SER A 229 8.17 -7.26 1.53
N PRO A 230 6.86 -7.01 1.71
CA PRO A 230 6.37 -6.21 2.82
C PRO A 230 6.56 -6.90 4.18
N VAL A 231 6.70 -6.10 5.23
CA VAL A 231 6.58 -6.56 6.61
C VAL A 231 5.12 -6.41 7.05
N LEU A 232 4.49 -7.53 7.41
CA LEU A 232 3.14 -7.59 7.95
C LEU A 232 3.21 -7.83 9.45
N SER A 233 2.75 -6.87 10.25
CA SER A 233 2.79 -6.94 11.72
C SER A 233 1.40 -6.75 12.34
N ASN A 234 0.97 -7.67 13.20
CA ASN A 234 -0.37 -7.62 13.81
C ASN A 234 -1.50 -7.56 12.77
N VAL A 235 -1.36 -8.29 11.66
CA VAL A 235 -2.30 -8.27 10.54
C VAL A 235 -3.29 -9.44 10.65
N ARG A 236 -4.56 -9.18 10.31
CA ARG A 236 -5.61 -10.20 10.28
C ARG A 236 -6.20 -10.30 8.88
N PHE A 237 -6.17 -11.50 8.31
CA PHE A 237 -6.89 -11.84 7.10
C PHE A 237 -8.12 -12.65 7.48
N VAL A 238 -9.32 -12.08 7.34
CA VAL A 238 -10.57 -12.68 7.81
C VAL A 238 -11.59 -12.80 6.67
N ARG A 239 -12.03 -14.03 6.37
CA ARG A 239 -13.12 -14.30 5.42
C ARG A 239 -12.94 -13.65 4.05
N ASN A 240 -11.71 -13.53 3.59
CA ASN A 240 -11.41 -13.15 2.22
C ASN A 240 -11.54 -14.38 1.31
N SER A 241 -11.95 -14.15 0.07
CA SER A 241 -12.14 -15.23 -0.90
C SER A 241 -11.39 -14.97 -2.19
N GLY A 242 -10.79 -16.02 -2.73
CA GLY A 242 -10.12 -16.00 -4.03
C GLY A 242 -10.60 -17.15 -4.88
N GLU A 243 -10.42 -17.08 -6.19
CA GLU A 243 -10.61 -18.27 -7.03
C GLU A 243 -9.43 -19.24 -6.88
N PHE A 244 -8.20 -18.72 -6.82
CA PHE A 244 -7.01 -19.53 -6.62
C PHE A 244 -6.43 -19.39 -5.20
N VAL A 245 -6.46 -18.17 -4.65
CA VAL A 245 -5.83 -17.86 -3.34
C VAL A 245 -6.73 -16.94 -2.51
N GLY A 246 -7.16 -17.41 -1.35
CA GLY A 246 -8.18 -16.74 -0.53
C GLY A 246 -7.76 -15.43 0.11
N ALA A 247 -6.54 -15.36 0.66
CA ALA A 247 -6.06 -14.17 1.34
C ALA A 247 -4.81 -13.57 0.70
N LEU A 248 -3.64 -14.18 0.89
CA LEU A 248 -2.36 -13.56 0.51
C LEU A 248 -1.67 -14.30 -0.64
N SER A 249 -1.39 -13.62 -1.74
CA SER A 249 -0.60 -14.18 -2.83
C SER A 249 0.70 -13.39 -3.01
N ASN A 250 1.83 -14.09 -2.92
CA ASN A 250 3.17 -13.52 -3.03
C ASN A 250 3.85 -14.08 -4.28
N ILE A 251 4.10 -13.21 -5.25
CA ILE A 251 4.61 -13.61 -6.57
C ILE A 251 5.89 -12.84 -6.86
N GLY A 252 6.98 -13.58 -7.05
CA GLY A 252 8.19 -13.07 -7.64
C GLY A 252 8.31 -13.57 -9.08
N GLU A 253 8.38 -12.67 -10.05
CA GLU A 253 8.53 -13.01 -11.47
C GLU A 253 9.62 -12.18 -12.14
N GLU A 254 10.20 -12.68 -13.23
CA GLU A 254 11.19 -11.94 -14.05
C GLU A 254 12.35 -11.37 -13.21
N ASN A 255 12.94 -12.21 -12.36
CA ASN A 255 13.98 -11.85 -11.37
C ASN A 255 13.51 -10.92 -10.23
N GLY A 256 12.21 -10.64 -10.13
CA GLY A 256 11.60 -9.96 -9.01
C GLY A 256 11.51 -10.82 -7.75
N ILE A 257 11.28 -10.17 -6.62
CA ILE A 257 11.33 -10.75 -5.29
C ILE A 257 10.00 -10.47 -4.57
N SER A 258 9.39 -11.49 -3.99
CA SER A 258 8.27 -11.34 -3.06
C SER A 258 8.41 -12.26 -1.85
N ASN A 259 9.20 -11.81 -0.87
CA ASN A 259 9.57 -12.54 0.35
C ASN A 259 9.03 -11.81 1.59
N PRO A 260 7.71 -11.73 1.81
CA PRO A 260 7.18 -10.96 2.93
C PRO A 260 7.58 -11.57 4.28
N ILE A 261 7.65 -10.71 5.30
CA ILE A 261 7.88 -11.12 6.69
C ILE A 261 6.58 -10.95 7.45
N LEU A 262 6.03 -12.04 7.98
CA LEU A 262 4.78 -12.07 8.73
C LEU A 262 5.09 -12.25 10.22
N ILE A 263 4.65 -11.29 11.04
CA ILE A 263 4.86 -11.28 12.49
C ILE A 263 3.49 -11.07 13.15
N ASN A 264 3.07 -12.01 13.99
CA ASN A 264 1.76 -11.96 14.66
C ASN A 264 0.60 -11.80 13.65
N VAL A 265 0.55 -12.69 12.66
CA VAL A 265 -0.46 -12.65 11.58
C VAL A 265 -1.48 -13.75 11.78
N THR A 266 -2.76 -13.43 11.65
CA THR A 266 -3.84 -14.42 11.72
C THR A 266 -4.56 -14.54 10.38
N PHE A 267 -4.65 -15.76 9.86
CA PHE A 267 -5.55 -16.12 8.76
C PHE A 267 -6.76 -16.87 9.33
N SER A 268 -7.96 -16.31 9.19
CA SER A 268 -9.18 -16.90 9.73
C SER A 268 -10.28 -17.00 8.68
N GLU A 269 -10.76 -18.22 8.43
CA GLU A 269 -11.93 -18.47 7.58
C GLU A 269 -11.79 -17.93 6.14
N ASN A 270 -10.56 -17.75 5.64
CA ASN A 270 -10.32 -17.41 4.24
C ASN A 270 -10.51 -18.64 3.35
N SER A 271 -11.07 -18.44 2.16
CA SER A 271 -11.44 -19.51 1.24
C SER A 271 -10.87 -19.30 -0.16
N ALA A 272 -10.51 -20.40 -0.81
CA ALA A 272 -10.37 -20.41 -2.25
C ALA A 272 -11.56 -21.19 -2.84
N ASP A 273 -12.20 -20.65 -3.87
CA ASP A 273 -13.24 -21.32 -4.62
C ASP A 273 -12.60 -22.48 -5.41
N LEU A 274 -13.21 -23.66 -5.39
CA LEU A 274 -12.64 -24.84 -6.06
C LEU A 274 -12.60 -24.62 -7.58
N TYR A 275 -11.45 -24.24 -8.13
CA TYR A 275 -11.24 -24.26 -9.58
C TYR A 275 -11.15 -25.73 -10.04
N THR A 276 -12.27 -26.30 -10.51
CA THR A 276 -12.34 -27.66 -11.05
C THR A 276 -12.46 -27.62 -12.57
N ASP A 277 -11.44 -27.16 -13.28
CA ASP A 277 -11.39 -27.31 -14.74
C ASP A 277 -10.80 -28.67 -15.19
N GLY A 278 -10.51 -29.56 -14.25
CA GLY A 278 -9.96 -30.89 -14.54
C GLY A 278 -8.50 -30.87 -15.01
N SER A 279 -7.85 -29.69 -15.05
CA SER A 279 -6.41 -29.59 -15.18
C SER A 279 -5.78 -29.78 -13.80
N SER A 280 -4.82 -30.69 -13.73
CA SER A 280 -4.06 -31.01 -12.52
C SER A 280 -3.02 -29.93 -12.20
N LEU A 281 -3.43 -28.67 -12.10
CA LEU A 281 -2.54 -27.55 -11.76
C LEU A 281 -2.90 -26.97 -10.39
N GLY A 282 -2.07 -27.33 -9.40
CA GLY A 282 -1.78 -26.51 -8.21
C GLY A 282 -2.91 -26.40 -7.18
N GLY A 283 -2.63 -26.77 -5.94
CA GLY A 283 -3.62 -26.67 -4.87
C GLY A 283 -4.12 -25.24 -4.66
N VAL A 284 -5.43 -25.09 -4.62
CA VAL A 284 -6.12 -23.89 -4.16
C VAL A 284 -5.71 -23.58 -2.71
N ALA A 285 -5.37 -22.33 -2.40
CA ALA A 285 -4.87 -21.97 -1.07
C ALA A 285 -5.81 -21.00 -0.37
N GLY A 286 -6.51 -21.42 0.67
CA GLY A 286 -7.40 -20.53 1.42
C GLY A 286 -6.64 -19.39 2.10
N ALA A 287 -5.44 -19.65 2.61
CA ALA A 287 -4.67 -18.66 3.37
C ALA A 287 -3.61 -17.92 2.54
N MET A 288 -2.63 -18.64 2.00
CA MET A 288 -1.48 -18.01 1.36
C MET A 288 -0.94 -18.86 0.22
N TYR A 289 -0.43 -18.20 -0.83
CA TYR A 289 0.32 -18.82 -1.92
C TYR A 289 1.63 -18.05 -2.15
N ASN A 290 2.69 -18.77 -2.48
CA ASN A 290 4.02 -18.22 -2.75
C ASN A 290 4.54 -18.81 -4.06
N GLY A 291 4.72 -17.96 -5.08
CA GLY A 291 5.12 -18.34 -6.43
C GLY A 291 6.39 -17.63 -6.87
N GLY A 292 7.37 -18.39 -7.37
CA GLY A 292 8.56 -17.86 -8.04
C GLY A 292 8.57 -18.29 -9.51
N HIS A 293 8.53 -17.34 -10.44
CA HIS A 293 8.46 -17.60 -11.88
C HIS A 293 9.58 -16.89 -12.64
N TYR A 294 10.06 -17.47 -13.75
CA TYR A 294 11.03 -16.82 -14.65
C TYR A 294 12.24 -16.19 -13.95
N GLY A 295 12.83 -16.90 -12.97
CA GLY A 295 13.98 -16.43 -12.17
C GLY A 295 13.61 -15.60 -10.93
N GLY A 296 12.33 -15.27 -10.75
CA GLY A 296 11.82 -14.62 -9.55
C GLY A 296 11.78 -15.55 -8.32
N THR A 297 11.63 -14.94 -7.15
CA THR A 297 11.67 -15.66 -5.86
C THR A 297 10.52 -15.27 -4.95
N SER A 298 9.94 -16.26 -4.27
CA SER A 298 9.02 -16.04 -3.16
C SER A 298 9.28 -17.03 -2.02
N ARG A 299 9.71 -16.51 -0.87
CA ARG A 299 10.16 -17.23 0.32
C ARG A 299 9.81 -16.41 1.57
N PRO A 300 8.56 -16.44 2.02
CA PRO A 300 8.14 -15.66 3.19
C PRO A 300 8.77 -16.19 4.49
N VAL A 301 8.91 -15.29 5.46
CA VAL A 301 9.31 -15.62 6.83
C VAL A 301 8.09 -15.50 7.73
N LEU A 302 7.75 -16.56 8.48
CA LEU A 302 6.58 -16.61 9.34
C LEU A 302 6.99 -16.68 10.82
N THR A 303 6.58 -15.70 11.61
CA THR A 303 6.76 -15.66 13.07
C THR A 303 5.39 -15.42 13.72
N ASP A 304 4.99 -16.28 14.65
CA ASP A 304 3.70 -16.19 15.35
C ASP A 304 2.50 -16.09 14.40
N VAL A 305 2.47 -16.95 13.38
CA VAL A 305 1.37 -16.99 12.40
C VAL A 305 0.35 -18.05 12.78
N VAL A 306 -0.93 -17.66 12.82
CA VAL A 306 -2.04 -18.52 13.23
C VAL A 306 -3.01 -18.73 12.06
N PHE A 307 -3.43 -19.98 11.85
CA PHE A 307 -4.43 -20.36 10.85
C PHE A 307 -5.67 -20.93 11.54
N ILE A 308 -6.85 -20.37 11.28
CA ILE A 308 -8.12 -20.73 11.92
C ILE A 308 -9.14 -21.08 10.84
N LYS A 309 -9.68 -22.31 10.89
CA LYS A 309 -10.75 -22.80 9.99
C LYS A 309 -10.47 -22.54 8.49
N ILE A 310 -9.23 -22.83 8.07
CA ILE A 310 -8.83 -22.74 6.66
C ILE A 310 -9.07 -24.11 6.01
N ARG A 311 -9.60 -24.15 4.77
CA ARG A 311 -9.87 -25.42 4.06
C ARG A 311 -8.63 -26.07 3.41
N LEU A 312 -7.59 -25.29 3.06
CA LEU A 312 -6.35 -25.77 2.45
C LEU A 312 -5.25 -24.70 2.54
N ILE A 313 -4.00 -25.10 2.83
CA ILE A 313 -2.83 -24.22 2.92
C ILE A 313 -1.79 -24.68 1.90
N CYS A 314 -1.21 -23.80 1.07
CA CYS A 314 -0.13 -24.18 0.15
C CYS A 314 1.13 -23.33 0.38
N LEU A 315 2.27 -23.97 0.61
CA LEU A 315 3.57 -23.34 0.76
C LEU A 315 4.46 -23.76 -0.42
N GLY A 316 4.33 -23.05 -1.54
CA GLY A 316 4.94 -23.45 -2.82
C GLY A 316 4.18 -24.61 -3.47
N GLU A 317 4.90 -25.64 -3.94
CA GLU A 317 4.30 -26.85 -4.53
C GLU A 317 3.67 -27.82 -3.51
N GLN A 318 3.83 -27.57 -2.21
CA GLN A 318 3.29 -28.46 -1.17
C GLN A 318 2.06 -27.84 -0.49
N CYS A 319 0.95 -28.57 -0.50
CA CYS A 319 -0.26 -28.20 0.22
C CYS A 319 -0.48 -29.08 1.45
N LEU A 320 -0.79 -28.44 2.57
CA LEU A 320 -1.18 -29.03 3.85
C LEU A 320 -2.69 -28.85 4.00
N ILE A 321 -3.38 -29.95 4.31
CA ILE A 321 -4.81 -29.99 4.67
C ILE A 321 -4.95 -29.66 6.15
#